data_AF-A0A7V8WRM7-F1
#
_entry.id   AF-A0A7V8WRM7-F1
#
_cell.length_a   1.000
_cell.length_b   1.000
_cell.length_c   1.000
_cell.angle_alpha   90.00
_cell.angle_beta   90.00
_cell.angle_gamma   90.00
#
_symmetry.space_group_name_H-M   'P 1'
#
loop_
_entity.id
_entity.type
_entity.pdbx_description
1 polymer ?
#
loop_
_entity_poly.entity_id
_entity_poly.type
_entity_poly.pdbx_seq_one_letter_code
_entity_poly.pdbx_strand_id
1 'polypeptide(L)'
;LRGWAKRDGTGVSYDSSGGFTLPNGATLAPDASWVRRSRLETLSAEDIEKYLPLCPDFVIELRSPSDQLRTVRHKMREWIDNGARLGWLIEPFSKRVEIFRPDAPVQRLDAPAMVSGDPVLPGFELEMREIW
;
A
#
# COMPACT_ATOMS: atom_id res chain seq x y z
N LEU A 1 -4.90 6.30 -7.33
CA LEU A 1 -4.54 6.74 -5.96
C LEU A 1 -4.27 8.25 -5.85
N ARG A 2 -3.24 8.82 -6.51
CA ARG A 2 -2.86 10.24 -6.39
C ARG A 2 -4.01 11.24 -6.58
N GLY A 3 -4.86 11.02 -7.57
CA GLY A 3 -6.03 11.86 -7.82
C GLY A 3 -7.08 11.85 -6.70
N TRP A 4 -7.24 10.71 -6.01
CA TRP A 4 -8.09 10.64 -4.81
C TRP A 4 -7.41 11.34 -3.64
N ALA A 5 -6.15 11.03 -3.34
CA ALA A 5 -5.43 11.60 -2.18
C ALA A 5 -5.37 13.14 -2.22
N LYS A 6 -5.21 13.73 -3.42
CA LYS A 6 -5.30 15.19 -3.61
C LYS A 6 -6.68 15.78 -3.31
N ARG A 7 -7.76 15.07 -3.67
CA ARG A 7 -9.14 15.53 -3.46
C ARG A 7 -9.60 15.35 -2.02
N ASP A 8 -9.32 14.18 -1.44
CA ASP A 8 -9.64 13.85 -0.05
C ASP A 8 -8.83 14.71 0.93
N GLY A 9 -7.54 14.95 0.62
CA GLY A 9 -6.71 15.89 1.36
C GLY A 9 -6.28 15.43 2.75
N THR A 10 -6.59 14.19 3.18
CA THR A 10 -6.20 13.70 4.51
C THR A 10 -4.80 13.06 4.56
N GLY A 11 -4.11 12.95 3.41
CA GLY A 11 -2.78 12.37 3.32
C GLY A 11 -2.08 12.59 1.99
N VAL A 12 -0.95 11.90 1.80
CA VAL A 12 -0.09 11.99 0.62
C VAL A 12 0.10 10.61 0.04
N SER A 13 0.00 10.50 -1.29
CA SER A 13 0.30 9.27 -2.02
C SER A 13 1.74 9.29 -2.55
N TYR A 14 2.40 8.15 -2.53
CA TYR A 14 3.73 7.93 -3.12
C TYR A 14 3.62 6.87 -4.23
N ASP A 15 4.45 7.00 -5.27
CA ASP A 15 4.60 6.02 -6.34
C ASP A 15 5.79 5.09 -6.08
N SER A 16 6.12 4.25 -7.05
CA SER A 16 7.18 3.23 -6.97
C SER A 16 8.60 3.78 -6.75
N SER A 17 8.80 5.10 -6.86
CA SER A 17 10.08 5.73 -6.53
C SER A 17 10.22 6.07 -5.03
N GLY A 18 9.12 6.05 -4.28
CA GLY A 18 9.10 6.32 -2.85
C GLY A 18 9.49 5.11 -2.02
N GLY A 19 10.71 5.12 -1.46
CA GLY A 19 11.14 4.14 -0.47
C GLY A 19 10.85 4.59 0.97
N PHE A 20 10.64 3.60 1.83
CA PHE A 20 10.34 3.77 3.25
C PHE A 20 11.30 2.94 4.08
N THR A 21 11.81 3.52 5.16
CA THR A 21 12.55 2.77 6.19
C THR A 21 11.57 2.39 7.29
N LEU A 22 11.34 1.09 7.41
CA LEU A 22 10.38 0.49 8.33
C LEU A 22 10.92 0.43 9.77
N PRO A 23 10.03 0.30 10.78
CA PRO A 23 10.42 0.11 12.19
C PRO A 23 11.39 -1.06 12.44
N ASN A 24 11.31 -2.14 11.66
CA ASN A 24 12.24 -3.26 11.73
C ASN A 24 13.61 -2.99 11.06
N GLY A 25 13.83 -1.78 10.52
CA GLY A 25 15.06 -1.39 9.82
C GLY A 25 15.10 -1.77 8.33
N ALA A 26 14.10 -2.48 7.81
CA ALA A 26 14.02 -2.79 6.39
C ALA A 26 13.73 -1.54 5.56
N THR A 27 14.29 -1.46 4.37
CA THR A 27 13.93 -0.43 3.39
C THR A 27 13.15 -1.06 2.26
N LEU A 28 11.90 -0.65 2.09
CA LEU A 28 11.00 -1.18 1.06
C LEU A 28 10.40 -0.05 0.24
N ALA A 29 10.15 -0.32 -1.05
CA ALA A 29 9.38 0.53 -1.94
C ALA A 29 8.15 -0.24 -2.45
N PRO A 30 6.92 0.25 -2.21
CA PRO A 30 5.70 -0.31 -2.77
C PRO A 30 5.42 0.28 -4.16
N ASP A 31 4.59 -0.37 -4.99
CA ASP A 31 4.21 0.19 -6.30
C ASP A 31 3.36 1.46 -6.16
N ALA A 32 2.54 1.52 -5.10
CA ALA A 32 1.89 2.73 -4.66
C ALA A 32 1.63 2.67 -3.16
N SER A 33 1.64 3.82 -2.50
CA SER A 33 1.28 3.90 -1.08
C SER A 33 0.59 5.21 -0.73
N TRP A 34 0.02 5.24 0.46
CA TRP A 34 -0.57 6.44 1.04
C TRP A 34 -0.24 6.53 2.54
N VAL A 35 0.09 7.74 2.98
CA VAL A 35 0.40 8.07 4.37
C VAL A 35 -0.53 9.18 4.81
N ARG A 36 -1.13 9.02 6.00
CA ARG A 36 -1.95 10.06 6.61
C ARG A 36 -1.10 11.30 6.92
N ARG A 37 -1.62 12.49 6.60
CA ARG A 37 -0.87 13.75 6.71
C ARG A 37 -0.38 14.01 8.14
N SER A 38 -1.20 13.71 9.14
CA SER A 38 -0.83 13.87 10.55
C SER A 38 0.40 13.06 10.97
N ARG A 39 0.74 11.98 10.25
CA ARG A 39 1.97 11.19 10.48
C ARG A 39 3.18 11.74 9.76
N LEU A 40 2.98 12.55 8.72
CA LEU A 40 4.05 13.24 8.01
C LEU A 40 4.45 14.52 8.74
N GLU A 41 3.49 15.20 9.38
CA GLU A 41 3.73 16.41 10.18
C GLU A 41 4.61 16.16 11.42
N THR A 42 4.80 14.91 11.83
CA THR A 42 5.73 14.53 12.90
C THR A 42 7.16 14.33 12.43
N LEU A 43 7.41 14.35 11.11
CA LEU A 43 8.75 14.16 10.53
C LEU A 43 9.52 15.48 10.49
N SER A 44 10.82 15.39 10.70
CA SER A 44 11.73 16.52 10.51
C SER A 44 12.00 16.78 9.02
N ALA A 45 12.52 17.96 8.68
CA ALA A 45 12.94 18.25 7.31
C ALA A 45 14.03 17.29 6.81
N GLU A 46 14.93 16.86 7.70
CA GLU A 46 16.00 15.90 7.36
C GLU A 46 15.43 14.51 7.03
N ASP A 47 14.35 14.09 7.70
CA ASP A 47 13.66 12.82 7.42
C ASP A 47 13.06 12.79 6.01
N ILE A 48 12.69 13.96 5.48
CA ILE A 48 12.04 14.11 4.16
C ILE A 48 13.07 14.05 3.01
N GLU A 49 14.35 14.31 3.28
CA GLU A 49 15.43 14.24 2.27
C GLU A 49 15.92 12.82 2.00
N LYS A 50 15.55 11.85 2.84
CA LYS A 50 15.91 10.43 2.74
C LYS A 50 14.65 9.58 2.50
N TYR A 51 14.79 8.26 2.53
CA TYR A 51 13.62 7.38 2.63
C TYR A 51 12.86 7.69 3.92
N LEU A 52 11.54 7.83 3.83
CA LEU A 52 10.72 8.26 4.96
C LEU A 52 10.79 7.18 6.06
N PRO A 53 11.15 7.54 7.30
CA PRO A 53 11.35 6.58 8.40
C PRO A 53 10.01 6.18 9.04
N LEU A 54 9.08 5.67 8.23
CA LEU A 54 7.78 5.19 8.67
C LEU A 54 7.25 4.08 7.78
N CYS A 55 6.31 3.29 8.29
CA CYS A 55 5.48 2.42 7.45
C CYS A 55 4.25 3.19 6.92
N PRO A 56 3.92 3.13 5.62
CA PRO A 56 2.70 3.74 5.10
C PRO A 56 1.42 3.17 5.74
N ASP A 57 0.35 3.96 5.79
CA ASP A 57 -0.96 3.49 6.25
C ASP A 57 -1.58 2.49 5.26
N PHE A 58 -1.31 2.68 3.97
CA PHE A 58 -1.79 1.83 2.88
C PHE A 58 -0.72 1.58 1.84
N VAL A 59 -0.63 0.34 1.37
CA VAL A 59 0.32 -0.11 0.33
C VAL A 59 -0.38 -0.93 -0.73
N ILE A 60 0.09 -0.81 -1.97
CA ILE A 60 -0.24 -1.66 -3.10
C ILE A 60 1.06 -2.29 -3.60
N GLU A 61 1.03 -3.61 -3.78
CA GLU A 61 2.05 -4.36 -4.52
C GLU A 61 1.38 -5.00 -5.74
N LEU A 62 1.94 -4.76 -6.92
CA LEU A 62 1.52 -5.32 -8.18
C LEU A 62 2.44 -6.48 -8.52
N ARG A 63 1.90 -7.69 -8.53
CA ARG A 63 2.70 -8.87 -8.87
C ARG A 63 3.08 -8.85 -10.34
N SER A 64 4.38 -8.89 -10.63
CA SER A 64 4.89 -9.10 -11.99
C SER A 64 4.89 -10.59 -12.38
N PRO A 65 4.95 -10.94 -13.68
CA PRO A 65 5.02 -12.34 -14.13
C PRO A 65 6.22 -13.11 -13.56
N SER A 66 7.34 -12.42 -13.37
CA SER A 66 8.58 -12.99 -12.83
C SER A 66 8.56 -13.20 -11.32
N ASP A 67 7.62 -12.58 -10.61
CA ASP A 67 7.58 -12.65 -9.16
C ASP A 67 7.03 -13.99 -8.66
N GLN A 68 7.78 -14.56 -7.72
CA GLN A 68 7.29 -15.67 -6.92
C GLN A 68 6.22 -15.16 -5.94
N LEU A 69 5.02 -15.72 -6.01
CA LEU A 69 3.89 -15.32 -5.17
C LEU A 69 4.23 -15.35 -3.67
N ARG A 70 5.02 -16.34 -3.23
CA ARG A 70 5.47 -16.46 -1.84
C ARG A 70 6.29 -15.24 -1.41
N THR A 71 7.18 -14.74 -2.26
CA THR A 71 8.03 -13.58 -1.99
C THR A 71 7.20 -12.32 -1.81
N VAL A 72 6.29 -12.02 -2.74
CA VAL A 72 5.45 -10.82 -2.64
C VAL A 72 4.49 -10.92 -1.46
N ARG A 73 3.94 -12.11 -1.19
CA ARG A 73 3.12 -12.35 0.01
C ARG A 73 3.91 -12.16 1.31
N HIS A 74 5.20 -12.49 1.35
CA HIS A 74 6.06 -12.22 2.50
C HIS A 74 6.27 -10.72 2.68
N LYS A 75 6.58 -9.99 1.59
CA LYS A 75 6.67 -8.52 1.59
C LYS A 75 5.39 -7.87 2.11
N MET A 76 4.22 -8.37 1.71
CA MET A 76 2.94 -7.89 2.25
C MET A 76 2.78 -8.13 3.76
N ARG A 77 3.28 -9.24 4.31
CA ARG A 77 3.25 -9.47 5.77
C ARG A 77 4.19 -8.49 6.45
N GLU A 78 5.39 -8.30 5.90
CA GLU A 78 6.36 -7.34 6.43
C GLU A 78 5.77 -5.92 6.50
N TRP A 79 5.03 -5.46 5.50
CA TRP A 79 4.30 -4.20 5.57
C TRP A 79 3.30 -4.14 6.74
N ILE A 80 2.47 -5.17 6.90
CA ILE A 80 1.47 -5.23 7.98
C ILE A 80 2.12 -5.28 9.36
N ASP A 81 3.13 -6.12 9.53
CA ASP A 81 3.86 -6.29 10.80
C ASP A 81 4.59 -5.00 11.22
N ASN A 82 4.90 -4.12 10.27
CA ASN A 82 5.53 -2.83 10.49
C ASN A 82 4.55 -1.65 10.59
N GLY A 83 3.24 -1.90 10.54
CA GLY A 83 2.20 -0.91 10.86
C GLY A 83 1.33 -0.46 9.68
N ALA A 84 1.44 -1.08 8.50
CA ALA A 84 0.46 -0.85 7.45
C ALA A 84 -0.93 -1.32 7.90
N ARG A 85 -1.93 -0.48 7.70
CA ARG A 85 -3.31 -0.72 8.15
C ARG A 85 -4.14 -1.45 7.07
N LEU A 86 -3.74 -1.29 5.81
CA LEU A 86 -4.32 -1.95 4.67
C LEU A 86 -3.22 -2.23 3.63
N GLY A 87 -3.22 -3.44 3.09
CA GLY A 87 -2.34 -3.80 1.98
C GLY A 87 -3.11 -4.52 0.89
N TRP A 88 -2.88 -4.15 -0.37
CA TRP A 88 -3.41 -4.89 -1.52
C TRP A 88 -2.27 -5.52 -2.32
N LEU A 89 -2.29 -6.84 -2.45
CA LEU A 89 -1.52 -7.53 -3.47
C LEU A 89 -2.43 -7.79 -4.66
N ILE A 90 -2.13 -7.13 -5.78
CA ILE A 90 -2.88 -7.25 -7.02
C ILE A 90 -2.10 -8.20 -7.95
N GLU A 91 -2.79 -9.23 -8.45
CA GLU A 91 -2.26 -10.18 -9.42
C GLU A 91 -3.02 -10.00 -10.75
N PRO A 92 -2.54 -9.14 -11.68
CA PRO A 92 -3.30 -8.79 -12.89
C PRO A 92 -3.60 -10.00 -13.79
N PHE A 93 -2.61 -10.90 -13.94
CA PHE A 93 -2.71 -12.06 -14.83
C PHE A 93 -3.73 -13.11 -14.37
N SER A 94 -3.97 -13.20 -13.07
CA SER A 94 -5.00 -14.07 -12.48
C SER A 94 -6.26 -13.30 -12.08
N LYS A 95 -6.30 -11.99 -12.35
CA LYS A 95 -7.37 -11.06 -11.97
C LYS A 95 -7.76 -11.22 -10.50
N ARG A 96 -6.77 -11.28 -9.60
CA ARG A 96 -6.99 -11.49 -8.17
C ARG A 96 -6.48 -10.33 -7.36
N VAL A 97 -7.17 -10.03 -6.26
CA VAL A 97 -6.69 -9.12 -5.22
C VAL A 97 -6.69 -9.84 -3.88
N GLU A 98 -5.53 -9.86 -3.21
CA GLU A 98 -5.43 -10.26 -1.82
C GLU A 98 -5.36 -9.02 -0.92
N ILE A 99 -6.23 -8.97 0.08
CA ILE A 99 -6.37 -7.87 1.01
C ILE A 99 -5.82 -8.27 2.38
N PHE A 100 -4.93 -7.43 2.88
CA PHE A 100 -4.18 -7.60 4.11
C PHE A 100 -4.59 -6.53 5.10
N ARG A 101 -4.85 -6.95 6.34
CA ARG A 101 -5.14 -6.08 7.47
C ARG A 101 -4.46 -6.65 8.72
N PRO A 102 -4.08 -5.81 9.69
CA PRO A 102 -3.62 -6.29 10.99
C PRO A 102 -4.62 -7.26 11.62
N ASP A 103 -4.11 -8.31 12.26
CA ASP A 103 -4.87 -9.27 13.07
C ASP A 103 -6.06 -9.94 12.36
N ALA A 104 -6.06 -9.97 11.02
CA ALA A 104 -7.11 -10.55 10.22
C ALA A 104 -6.54 -11.57 9.21
N PRO A 105 -7.29 -12.64 8.89
CA PRO A 105 -6.92 -13.52 7.79
C PRO A 105 -6.94 -12.74 6.47
N VAL A 106 -6.05 -13.13 5.56
CA VAL A 106 -6.02 -12.51 4.23
C VAL A 106 -7.28 -12.85 3.45
N GLN A 107 -7.99 -11.80 3.04
CA GLN A 107 -9.17 -11.89 2.20
C GLN A 107 -8.74 -11.97 0.75
N ARG A 108 -9.37 -12.86 -0.04
CA ARG A 108 -9.12 -12.98 -1.47
C ARG A 108 -10.38 -12.60 -2.24
N LEU A 109 -10.21 -11.79 -3.26
CA LEU A 109 -11.25 -11.44 -4.22
C LEU A 109 -10.80 -11.92 -5.61
N ASP A 110 -11.61 -12.77 -6.23
CA ASP A 110 -11.39 -13.22 -7.60
C ASP A 110 -12.21 -12.35 -8.56
N ALA A 111 -11.53 -11.75 -9.53
CA ALA A 111 -12.03 -10.82 -10.53
C ALA A 111 -13.01 -9.74 -9.99
N PRO A 112 -12.69 -9.03 -8.89
CA PRO A 112 -13.57 -7.97 -8.39
C PRO A 112 -13.67 -6.82 -9.40
N ALA A 113 -14.87 -6.27 -9.59
CA ALA A 113 -15.04 -5.06 -10.40
C ALA A 113 -14.39 -3.83 -9.72
N MET A 114 -14.51 -3.74 -8.40
CA MET A 114 -13.97 -2.66 -7.58
C MET A 114 -13.43 -3.20 -6.26
N VAL A 115 -12.45 -2.50 -5.68
CA VAL A 115 -11.92 -2.77 -4.33
C VAL A 115 -11.96 -1.49 -3.50
N SER A 116 -12.61 -1.54 -2.33
CA SER A 116 -12.73 -0.39 -1.41
C SER A 116 -11.57 -0.32 -0.43
N GLY A 117 -11.06 0.90 -0.23
CA GLY A 117 -10.04 1.27 0.74
C GLY A 117 -10.58 1.59 2.14
N ASP A 118 -11.88 1.50 2.35
CA ASP A 118 -12.50 1.81 3.64
C ASP A 118 -12.06 0.82 4.75
N PRO A 119 -11.95 1.30 6.00
CA PRO A 119 -12.05 2.70 6.44
C PRO A 119 -10.70 3.45 6.40
N VAL A 120 -9.62 2.84 5.87
CA VAL A 120 -8.26 3.41 5.92
C VAL A 120 -8.13 4.59 4.96
N LEU A 121 -8.72 4.47 3.76
CA LEU A 121 -8.86 5.51 2.75
C LEU A 121 -10.36 5.77 2.55
N PRO A 122 -10.97 6.69 3.33
CA PRO A 122 -12.41 6.91 3.30
C PRO A 122 -12.95 7.19 1.89
N GLY A 123 -13.89 6.36 1.45
CA GLY A 123 -14.54 6.48 0.14
C GLY A 123 -13.62 6.28 -1.06
N PHE A 124 -12.40 5.75 -0.87
CA PHE A 124 -11.55 5.36 -1.99
C PHE A 124 -12.00 4.01 -2.54
N GLU A 125 -12.27 3.96 -3.84
CA GLU A 125 -12.48 2.72 -4.57
C GLU A 125 -11.53 2.68 -5.78
N LEU A 126 -10.96 1.50 -6.02
CA LEU A 126 -10.18 1.23 -7.22
C LEU A 126 -11.01 0.39 -8.18
N GLU A 127 -11.31 0.96 -9.35
CA GLU A 127 -11.94 0.23 -10.44
C GLU A 127 -10.89 -0.64 -11.14
N MET A 128 -11.11 -1.96 -11.14
CA MET A 128 -10.06 -2.89 -11.52
C MET A 128 -9.92 -3.11 -13.03
N ARG A 129 -10.93 -2.68 -13.82
CA ARG A 129 -10.87 -2.71 -15.29
C ARG A 129 -9.69 -1.93 -15.87
N GLU A 130 -9.16 -0.97 -15.12
CA GLU A 130 -8.02 -0.15 -15.53
C GLU A 130 -6.67 -0.86 -15.27
N ILE A 131 -6.69 -2.04 -14.62
CA ILE A 131 -5.51 -2.79 -14.20
C ILE A 131 -5.28 -4.07 -15.03
N TRP A 132 -6.34 -4.69 -15.56
CA TRP A 132 -6.28 -5.97 -16.30
C TRP A 132 -7.29 -6.12 -17.43
#